data_AF-A0A832H228-F1
#
_entry.id   AF-A0A832H228-F1
#
_cell.length_a   1.000
_cell.length_b   1.000
_cell.length_c   1.000
_cell.angle_alpha   90.00
_cell.angle_beta   90.00
_cell.angle_gamma   90.00
#
_symmetry.space_group_name_H-M   'P 1'
#
loop_
_entity.id
_entity.type
_entity.pdbx_description
1 polymer ?
#
loop_
_entity_poly.entity_id
_entity_poly.type
_entity_poly.pdbx_seq_one_letter_code
_entity_poly.pdbx_strand_id
1 'polypeptide(L)'
;MKGFRAYCAVILALTTLLSTSLGAQPSAQPQLALLRGFELGEVAHHVKVLASLGSRFTGYPGYYGAVRYVNETLRSLGLEVEVHRFPVAVPYDLGATISVDGVSVEAYHLYPNLVALGCAGVVEGELAYVGKGTQEELARVDLAGKIAVLEFESRDRWVEVLV
;
A
#
# COMPACT_ATOMS: atom_id res chain seq x y z
N MET A 1 50.00 -39.79 -0.65
CA MET A 1 48.68 -40.47 -0.67
C MET A 1 47.94 -40.51 0.69
N LYS A 2 48.61 -40.35 1.86
CA LYS A 2 47.91 -40.34 3.17
C LYS A 2 47.16 -39.02 3.47
N GLY A 3 47.69 -37.86 3.06
CA GLY A 3 47.07 -36.55 3.30
C GLY A 3 45.78 -36.27 2.52
N PHE A 4 45.67 -36.77 1.28
CA PHE A 4 44.49 -36.57 0.44
C PHE A 4 43.24 -37.25 1.03
N ARG A 5 43.41 -38.46 1.60
CA ARG A 5 42.32 -39.19 2.27
C ARG A 5 41.82 -38.49 3.53
N ALA A 6 42.73 -37.90 4.30
CA ALA A 6 42.36 -37.11 5.48
C ALA A 6 41.62 -35.82 5.09
N TYR A 7 42.06 -35.16 4.01
CA TYR A 7 41.41 -33.95 3.49
C TYR A 7 39.99 -34.24 2.97
N CYS A 8 39.80 -35.34 2.23
CA CYS A 8 38.48 -35.77 1.79
C CYS A 8 37.57 -36.16 2.97
N ALA A 9 38.11 -36.79 4.02
CA ALA A 9 37.33 -37.16 5.21
C ALA A 9 36.89 -35.92 6.00
N VAL A 10 37.74 -34.91 6.12
CA VAL A 10 37.41 -33.63 6.79
C VAL A 10 36.40 -32.85 5.97
N ILE A 11 36.53 -32.78 4.64
CA ILE A 11 35.54 -32.14 3.77
C ILE A 11 34.20 -32.87 3.84
N LEU A 12 34.17 -34.21 3.81
CA LEU A 12 32.92 -34.96 3.96
C LEU A 12 32.26 -34.68 5.31
N ALA A 13 33.03 -34.66 6.40
CA ALA A 13 32.52 -34.36 7.74
C ALA A 13 31.99 -32.92 7.85
N LEU A 14 32.66 -31.93 7.24
CA LEU A 14 32.16 -30.55 7.21
C LEU A 14 30.87 -30.42 6.37
N THR A 15 30.75 -31.13 5.24
CA THR A 15 29.54 -31.07 4.42
C THR A 15 28.33 -31.73 5.10
N THR A 16 28.53 -32.79 5.89
CA THR A 16 27.44 -33.40 6.66
C THR A 16 27.03 -32.54 7.86
N LEU A 17 27.96 -31.82 8.48
CA LEU A 17 27.70 -30.85 9.55
C LEU A 17 26.96 -29.58 9.08
N LEU A 18 27.19 -29.11 7.84
CA LEU A 18 26.40 -27.99 7.29
C LEU A 18 24.98 -28.43 6.87
N SER A 19 24.79 -29.67 6.45
CA SER A 19 23.49 -30.19 5.98
C SER A 19 22.46 -30.40 7.11
N THR A 20 22.90 -30.56 8.35
CA THR A 20 22.01 -30.69 9.53
C THR A 20 21.50 -29.35 10.06
N SER A 21 21.95 -28.23 9.48
CA SER A 21 21.48 -26.88 9.78
C SER A 21 20.43 -26.33 8.80
N LEU A 22 19.95 -27.15 7.85
CA LEU A 22 18.60 -26.98 7.31
C LEU A 22 17.63 -27.32 8.46
N GLY A 23 17.53 -26.36 9.38
CA GLY A 23 16.63 -26.41 10.51
C GLY A 23 15.25 -26.81 10.02
N ALA A 24 14.62 -27.71 10.78
CA ALA A 24 13.24 -28.08 10.65
C ALA A 24 12.40 -26.87 10.24
N GLN A 25 12.07 -26.75 8.96
CA GLN A 25 10.91 -25.97 8.59
C GLN A 25 9.76 -26.70 9.29
N PRO A 26 9.02 -26.04 10.19
CA PRO A 26 7.78 -26.63 10.66
C PRO A 26 7.03 -27.00 9.39
N SER A 27 6.73 -28.28 9.22
CA SER A 27 5.85 -28.68 8.14
C SER A 27 4.60 -27.86 8.38
N ALA A 28 4.25 -27.01 7.43
CA ALA A 28 2.92 -26.44 7.36
C ALA A 28 1.97 -27.59 6.97
N GLN A 29 1.91 -28.62 7.82
CA GLN A 29 0.71 -29.42 7.88
C GLN A 29 -0.38 -28.41 8.21
N PRO A 30 -1.41 -28.26 7.36
CA PRO A 30 -2.57 -27.49 7.74
C PRO A 30 -3.00 -28.09 9.07
N GLN A 31 -2.89 -27.32 10.14
CA GLN A 31 -3.38 -27.73 11.44
C GLN A 31 -4.89 -27.75 11.25
N LEU A 32 -5.42 -28.88 10.77
CA LEU A 32 -6.85 -29.09 10.50
C LEU A 32 -7.68 -28.80 11.76
N ALA A 33 -7.04 -28.88 12.93
CA ALA A 33 -7.54 -28.41 14.21
C ALA A 33 -7.86 -26.91 14.26
N LEU A 34 -7.08 -26.03 13.60
CA LEU A 34 -7.37 -24.59 13.46
C LEU A 34 -8.60 -24.31 12.59
N LEU A 35 -8.96 -25.22 11.68
CA LEU A 35 -10.17 -25.11 10.89
C LEU A 35 -11.41 -25.57 11.64
N ARG A 36 -11.27 -26.20 12.82
CA ARG A 36 -12.44 -26.57 13.64
C ARG A 36 -13.10 -25.29 14.15
N GLY A 37 -14.35 -25.07 13.74
CA GLY A 37 -15.11 -23.86 14.07
C GLY A 37 -14.81 -22.67 13.16
N PHE A 38 -14.00 -22.84 12.11
CA PHE A 38 -13.84 -21.83 11.08
C PHE A 38 -15.04 -21.88 10.13
N GLU A 39 -15.89 -20.86 10.20
CA GLU A 39 -17.06 -20.71 9.34
C GLU A 39 -16.81 -19.57 8.34
N LEU A 40 -16.77 -19.91 7.05
CA LEU A 40 -16.56 -18.91 5.98
C LEU A 40 -17.67 -17.85 5.96
N GLY A 41 -18.87 -18.19 6.44
CA GLY A 41 -19.98 -17.26 6.60
C GLY A 41 -19.67 -16.09 7.53
N GLU A 42 -18.96 -16.36 8.64
CA GLU A 42 -18.54 -15.31 9.59
C GLU A 42 -17.49 -14.39 8.96
N VAL A 43 -16.53 -14.96 8.21
CA VAL A 43 -15.56 -14.17 7.46
C VAL A 43 -16.26 -13.26 6.45
N ALA A 44 -17.21 -13.80 5.68
CA ALA A 44 -17.98 -13.03 4.71
C ALA A 44 -18.81 -11.93 5.40
N HIS A 45 -19.37 -12.20 6.58
CA HIS A 45 -20.07 -11.23 7.39
C HIS A 45 -19.15 -10.06 7.79
N HIS A 46 -17.98 -10.35 8.37
CA HIS A 46 -17.02 -9.33 8.77
C HIS A 46 -16.53 -8.50 7.57
N VAL A 47 -16.25 -9.14 6.43
CA VAL A 47 -15.88 -8.44 5.19
C VAL A 47 -16.99 -7.48 4.77
N LYS A 48 -18.25 -7.92 4.79
CA LYS A 48 -19.40 -7.08 4.40
C LYS A 48 -19.54 -5.86 5.31
N VAL A 49 -19.40 -6.04 6.63
CA VAL A 49 -19.47 -4.92 7.58
C VAL A 49 -18.30 -3.97 7.38
N LEU A 50 -17.06 -4.47 7.31
CA LEU A 50 -15.89 -3.61 7.12
C LEU A 50 -15.95 -2.85 5.80
N ALA A 51 -16.39 -3.50 4.71
CA ALA A 51 -16.53 -2.90 3.39
C ALA A 51 -17.62 -1.81 3.33
N SER A 52 -18.66 -1.89 4.16
CA SER A 52 -19.72 -0.89 4.19
C SER A 52 -19.34 0.42 4.88
N LEU A 53 -18.20 0.46 5.59
CA LEU A 53 -17.72 1.63 6.32
C LEU A 53 -17.07 2.70 5.43
N GLY A 54 -17.04 2.50 4.10
CA GLY A 54 -16.34 3.38 3.17
C GLY A 54 -14.81 3.26 3.30
N SER A 55 -14.09 4.34 3.01
CA SER A 55 -12.62 4.37 3.14
C SER A 55 -12.22 4.15 4.60
N ARG A 56 -11.41 3.10 4.82
CA ARG A 56 -10.79 2.80 6.11
C ARG A 56 -9.35 3.32 6.19
N PHE A 57 -9.01 4.30 5.35
CA PHE A 57 -7.73 4.99 5.42
C PHE A 57 -7.58 5.70 6.77
N THR A 58 -6.38 5.68 7.34
CA THR A 58 -6.15 6.15 8.72
C THR A 58 -6.65 7.59 8.89
N GLY A 59 -7.40 7.86 9.96
CA GLY A 59 -7.96 9.20 10.23
C GLY A 59 -9.29 9.51 9.52
N TYR A 60 -9.74 8.70 8.55
CA TYR A 60 -11.03 8.88 7.89
C TYR A 60 -12.20 8.33 8.75
N PRO A 61 -13.45 8.77 8.53
CA PRO A 61 -14.59 8.29 9.31
C PRO A 61 -14.73 6.75 9.33
N GLY A 62 -14.49 6.09 8.19
CA GLY A 62 -14.55 4.62 8.09
C GLY A 62 -13.47 3.90 8.89
N TYR A 63 -12.30 4.52 9.08
CA TYR A 63 -11.25 3.99 9.96
C TYR A 63 -11.73 3.93 11.42
N TYR A 64 -12.31 5.01 11.94
CA TYR A 64 -12.85 5.01 13.30
C TYR A 64 -14.04 4.05 13.47
N GLY A 65 -14.84 3.89 12.41
CA GLY A 65 -15.88 2.85 12.34
C GLY A 65 -15.30 1.45 12.47
N ALA A 66 -14.21 1.16 11.76
CA ALA A 66 -13.58 -0.16 11.76
C ALA A 66 -12.92 -0.47 13.10
N VAL A 67 -12.23 0.50 13.70
CA VAL A 67 -11.64 0.35 15.05
C VAL A 67 -12.72 0.00 16.08
N ARG A 68 -13.86 0.70 16.05
CA ARG A 68 -14.99 0.40 16.94
C ARG A 68 -15.53 -1.01 16.69
N TYR A 69 -15.79 -1.36 15.43
CA TYR A 69 -16.32 -2.68 15.06
C TYR A 69 -15.43 -3.83 15.52
N VAL A 70 -14.12 -3.74 15.28
CA VAL A 70 -13.16 -4.77 15.70
C VAL A 70 -13.10 -4.87 17.22
N ASN A 71 -13.03 -3.75 17.93
CA ASN A 71 -13.00 -3.74 19.40
C ASN A 71 -14.26 -4.38 20.00
N GLU A 72 -15.44 -4.03 19.49
CA GLU A 72 -16.72 -4.58 19.95
C GLU A 72 -16.82 -6.09 19.63
N THR A 73 -16.41 -6.49 18.43
CA THR A 73 -16.39 -7.90 18.02
C THR A 73 -15.49 -8.73 18.93
N LEU A 74 -14.25 -8.29 19.17
CA LEU A 74 -13.32 -9.00 20.06
C LEU A 74 -13.84 -9.06 21.50
N ARG A 75 -14.42 -7.98 22.03
CA ARG A 75 -15.03 -7.98 23.37
C ARG A 75 -16.23 -8.94 23.45
N SER A 76 -17.05 -9.03 22.40
CA SER A 76 -18.18 -9.95 22.35
C SER A 76 -17.76 -11.44 22.39
N LEU A 77 -16.53 -11.73 21.98
CA LEU A 77 -15.91 -13.04 22.09
C LEU A 77 -15.30 -13.31 23.49
N GLY A 78 -15.47 -12.39 24.44
CA GLY A 78 -14.92 -12.49 25.80
C GLY A 78 -13.43 -12.16 25.90
N LEU A 79 -12.85 -11.53 24.88
CA LEU A 79 -11.44 -11.14 24.88
C LEU A 79 -11.24 -9.78 25.57
N GLU A 80 -10.13 -9.67 26.29
CA GLU A 80 -9.63 -8.37 26.75
C GLU A 80 -9.02 -7.60 25.56
N VAL A 81 -9.40 -6.34 25.42
CA VAL A 81 -8.98 -5.51 24.27
C VAL A 81 -8.31 -4.24 24.77
N GLU A 82 -7.05 -4.06 24.37
CA GLU A 82 -6.27 -2.84 24.57
C GLU A 82 -6.12 -2.09 23.24
N VAL A 83 -6.21 -0.75 23.28
CA VAL A 83 -6.10 0.09 22.08
C VAL A 83 -4.87 0.97 22.18
N HIS A 84 -3.84 0.63 21.39
CA HIS A 84 -2.61 1.40 21.33
C HIS A 84 -2.75 2.54 20.33
N ARG A 85 -2.57 3.78 20.79
CA ARG A 85 -2.68 4.98 19.96
C ARG A 85 -1.32 5.63 19.78
N PHE A 86 -1.04 6.09 18.57
CA PHE A 86 0.14 6.87 18.24
C PHE A 86 -0.20 7.91 17.18
N PRO A 87 0.44 9.09 17.21
CA PRO A 87 0.23 10.12 16.20
C PRO A 87 0.90 9.73 14.88
N VAL A 88 0.23 10.05 13.76
CA VAL A 88 0.75 9.93 12.40
C VAL A 88 0.33 11.15 11.59
N ALA A 89 1.19 11.62 10.71
CA ALA A 89 0.80 12.61 9.69
C ALA A 89 0.05 11.88 8.58
N VAL A 90 -1.18 12.34 8.29
CA VAL A 90 -2.03 11.76 7.26
C VAL A 90 -2.44 12.88 6.31
N PRO A 91 -2.25 12.74 4.99
CA PRO A 91 -2.85 13.65 4.04
C PRO A 91 -4.35 13.36 3.95
N TYR A 92 -5.13 14.20 4.62
CA TYR A 92 -6.58 14.09 4.62
C TYR A 92 -7.13 14.74 3.35
N ASP A 93 -7.57 13.92 2.40
CA ASP A 93 -8.20 14.35 1.15
C ASP A 93 -9.63 14.84 1.43
N LEU A 94 -9.88 16.13 1.16
CA LEU A 94 -11.19 16.77 1.26
C LEU A 94 -11.99 16.68 -0.05
N GLY A 95 -11.44 16.02 -1.07
CA GLY A 95 -11.94 15.97 -2.42
C GLY A 95 -11.35 17.07 -3.30
N ALA A 96 -11.39 16.85 -4.61
CA ALA A 96 -11.02 17.84 -5.61
C ALA A 96 -11.98 17.77 -6.79
N THR A 97 -11.98 18.81 -7.60
CA THR A 97 -12.79 18.90 -8.81
C THR A 97 -11.99 19.61 -9.87
N ILE A 98 -12.06 19.11 -11.10
CA ILE A 98 -11.49 19.77 -12.28
C ILE A 98 -12.65 20.29 -13.11
N SER A 99 -12.61 21.56 -13.48
CA SER A 99 -13.61 22.21 -14.31
C SER A 99 -12.99 22.69 -15.62
N VAL A 100 -13.54 22.25 -16.76
CA VAL A 100 -13.07 22.57 -18.11
C VAL A 100 -14.28 22.83 -19.00
N ASP A 101 -14.36 24.00 -19.64
CA ASP A 101 -15.41 24.35 -20.61
C ASP A 101 -16.86 24.09 -20.12
N GLY A 102 -17.10 24.36 -18.83
CA GLY A 102 -18.42 24.15 -18.20
C GLY A 102 -18.71 22.69 -17.81
N VAL A 103 -17.80 21.76 -18.07
CA VAL A 103 -17.84 20.38 -17.58
C VAL A 103 -17.04 20.28 -16.29
N SER A 104 -17.61 19.60 -15.29
CA SER A 104 -16.97 19.37 -14.00
C SER A 104 -16.80 17.88 -13.78
N VAL A 105 -15.59 17.46 -13.41
CA VAL A 105 -15.28 16.07 -13.08
C VAL A 105 -14.68 15.99 -11.68
N GLU A 106 -15.06 14.95 -10.95
CA GLU A 106 -14.44 14.63 -9.67
C GLU A 106 -12.97 14.25 -9.91
N ALA A 107 -12.09 14.78 -9.07
CA ALA A 107 -10.68 14.49 -9.10
C ALA A 107 -10.22 13.92 -7.75
N TYR A 108 -9.25 13.03 -7.81
CA TYR A 108 -8.70 12.35 -6.65
C TYR A 108 -7.22 12.70 -6.52
N HIS A 109 -6.78 13.06 -5.32
CA HIS A 109 -5.37 13.30 -5.06
C HIS A 109 -4.59 11.99 -5.20
N LEU A 110 -3.45 12.04 -5.87
CA LEU A 110 -2.60 10.86 -6.03
C LEU A 110 -1.96 10.50 -4.69
N TYR A 111 -2.18 9.26 -4.23
CA TYR A 111 -1.54 8.70 -3.04
C TYR A 111 -1.00 7.29 -3.32
N PRO A 112 0.22 6.95 -2.87
CA PRO A 112 1.21 7.82 -2.23
C PRO A 112 1.95 8.68 -3.27
N ASN A 113 2.08 9.99 -3.02
CA ASN A 113 2.90 10.87 -3.84
C ASN A 113 4.07 11.47 -3.04
N LEU A 114 4.83 10.60 -2.35
CA LEU A 114 5.90 10.99 -1.42
C LEU A 114 5.44 12.11 -0.45
N VAL A 115 6.05 13.30 -0.55
CA VAL A 115 5.77 14.49 0.29
C VAL A 115 4.90 15.52 -0.44
N ALA A 116 4.59 15.28 -1.72
CA ALA A 116 3.79 16.20 -2.53
C ALA A 116 2.30 15.97 -2.28
N LEU A 117 1.83 16.55 -1.17
CA LEU A 117 0.40 16.68 -0.89
C LEU A 117 -0.17 17.75 -1.83
N GLY A 118 -1.34 17.50 -2.41
CA GLY A 118 -2.00 18.45 -3.32
C GLY A 118 -2.18 19.84 -2.70
N CYS A 119 -2.26 20.87 -3.55
CA CYS A 119 -2.46 22.24 -3.10
C CYS A 119 -3.87 22.41 -2.51
N ALA A 120 -3.99 23.08 -1.36
CA ALA A 120 -5.28 23.34 -0.71
C ALA A 120 -6.08 24.51 -1.33
N GLY A 121 -5.69 24.97 -2.51
CA GLY A 121 -6.27 26.13 -3.18
C GLY A 121 -6.66 25.84 -4.63
N VAL A 122 -7.39 26.78 -5.22
CA VAL A 122 -7.77 26.72 -6.64
C VAL A 122 -6.56 27.04 -7.51
N VAL A 123 -6.29 26.19 -8.49
CA VAL A 123 -5.30 26.43 -9.54
C VAL A 123 -6.06 26.63 -10.85
N GLU A 124 -5.83 27.75 -11.51
CA GLU A 124 -6.43 28.09 -12.79
C GLU A 124 -5.33 28.31 -13.83
N GLY A 125 -5.55 27.81 -15.04
CA GLY A 125 -4.58 27.92 -16.11
C GLY A 125 -5.02 27.13 -17.34
N GLU A 126 -4.34 27.38 -18.45
CA GLU A 126 -4.51 26.60 -19.66
C GLU A 126 -4.03 25.17 -19.45
N LEU A 127 -4.78 24.18 -19.93
CA LEU A 127 -4.37 22.78 -19.88
C LEU A 127 -3.36 22.49 -21.00
N ALA A 128 -2.20 21.93 -20.63
CA ALA A 128 -1.15 21.56 -21.55
C ALA A 128 -0.88 20.05 -21.49
N TYR A 129 -1.31 19.31 -22.51
CA TYR A 129 -1.09 17.87 -22.57
C TYR A 129 0.35 17.55 -22.99
N VAL A 130 1.05 16.75 -22.18
CA VAL A 130 2.46 16.41 -22.38
C VAL A 130 2.72 14.90 -22.43
N GLY A 131 1.69 14.09 -22.69
CA GLY A 131 1.83 12.65 -22.82
C GLY A 131 2.42 12.00 -21.57
N LYS A 132 3.50 11.23 -21.73
CA LYS A 132 4.19 10.58 -20.60
C LYS A 132 5.24 11.48 -19.96
N GLY A 133 5.33 12.75 -20.36
CA GLY A 133 6.33 13.70 -19.88
C GLY A 133 7.76 13.30 -20.24
N THR A 134 8.00 12.66 -21.41
CA THR A 134 9.40 12.47 -21.86
C THR A 134 10.03 13.82 -22.15
N GLN A 135 11.36 13.91 -22.10
CA GLN A 135 12.08 15.12 -22.49
C GLN A 135 11.69 15.63 -23.89
N GLU A 136 11.47 14.73 -24.84
CA GLU A 136 11.04 15.08 -26.21
C GLU A 136 9.61 15.60 -26.28
N GLU A 137 8.71 15.11 -25.41
CA GLU A 137 7.33 15.61 -25.29
C GLU A 137 7.32 16.98 -24.61
N LEU A 138 8.06 17.15 -23.53
CA LEU A 138 8.19 18.41 -22.78
C LEU A 138 8.80 19.52 -23.64
N ALA A 139 9.83 19.21 -24.44
CA ALA A 139 10.47 20.19 -25.33
C ALA A 139 9.55 20.76 -26.42
N ARG A 140 8.36 20.17 -26.64
CA ARG A 140 7.39 20.62 -27.65
C ARG A 140 6.31 21.54 -27.09
N VAL A 141 6.25 21.70 -25.77
CA VAL A 141 5.15 22.39 -25.08
C VAL A 141 5.72 23.44 -24.14
N ASP A 142 5.24 24.68 -24.27
CA ASP A 142 5.54 25.74 -23.29
C ASP A 142 4.61 25.58 -22.07
N LEU A 143 5.18 25.16 -20.94
CA LEU A 143 4.44 24.93 -19.69
C LEU A 143 4.33 26.17 -18.80
N ALA A 144 4.95 27.30 -19.16
CA ALA A 144 4.97 28.48 -18.30
C ALA A 144 3.55 28.98 -18.00
N GLY A 145 3.15 28.93 -16.73
CA GLY A 145 1.83 29.35 -16.26
C GLY A 145 0.67 28.45 -16.68
N LYS A 146 0.95 27.22 -17.13
CA LYS A 146 -0.04 26.23 -17.55
C LYS A 146 -0.20 25.10 -16.53
N ILE A 147 -1.29 24.36 -16.64
CA ILE A 147 -1.54 23.13 -15.89
C ILE A 147 -1.16 21.95 -16.79
N ALA A 148 -0.10 21.24 -16.43
CA ALA A 148 0.34 20.07 -17.18
C ALA A 148 -0.66 18.91 -17.01
N VAL A 149 -1.02 18.27 -18.12
CA VAL A 149 -1.85 17.05 -18.15
C VAL A 149 -0.96 15.91 -18.62
N LEU A 150 -0.74 14.94 -17.72
CA LEU A 150 0.10 13.77 -17.96
C LEU A 150 -0.73 12.50 -18.00
N GLU A 151 -0.23 11.51 -18.74
CA GLU A 151 -0.67 10.13 -18.62
C GLU A 151 -0.41 9.60 -17.21
N PHE A 152 -1.35 8.80 -16.69
CA PHE A 152 -1.19 8.15 -15.37
C PHE A 152 0.07 7.27 -15.32
N GLU A 153 0.44 6.65 -16.45
CA GLU A 153 1.64 5.82 -16.57
C GLU A 153 2.95 6.62 -16.83
N SER A 154 3.00 7.88 -16.42
CA SER A 154 4.20 8.74 -16.52
C SER A 154 5.27 8.46 -15.44
N ARG A 155 4.96 7.59 -14.46
CA ARG A 155 5.83 7.22 -13.33
C ARG A 155 6.18 8.45 -12.47
N ASP A 156 7.46 8.77 -12.35
CA ASP A 156 8.02 9.87 -11.56
C ASP A 156 8.25 11.15 -12.38
N ARG A 157 7.91 11.15 -13.67
CA ARG A 157 8.13 12.30 -14.57
C ARG A 157 7.23 13.50 -14.30
N TRP A 158 6.23 13.36 -13.44
CA TRP A 158 5.52 14.52 -12.89
C TRP A 158 6.46 15.46 -12.12
N VAL A 159 7.63 14.98 -11.66
CA VAL A 159 8.66 15.84 -11.06
C VAL A 159 9.33 16.72 -12.11
N GLU A 160 9.49 16.23 -13.34
CA GLU A 160 10.13 16.96 -14.44
C GLU A 160 9.29 18.16 -14.92
N VAL A 161 7.97 18.11 -14.72
CA VAL A 161 7.06 19.24 -15.06
C VAL A 161 6.96 20.31 -13.97
N LEU A 162 7.51 20.06 -12.77
CA LEU A 162 7.47 21.01 -11.65
C LEU A 162 8.63 22.01 -11.65
N VAL A 163 9.60 21.84 -12.54
CA VAL A 163 10.84 22.63 -12.64
C VAL A 163 10.72 23.63 -13.78
#